data_AF-X6NF35-F1
#
_entry.id   AF-X6NF35-F1
#
_cell.length_a   1.000
_cell.length_b   1.000
_cell.length_c   1.000
_cell.angle_alpha   90.00
_cell.angle_beta   90.00
_cell.angle_gamma   90.00
#
_symmetry.space_group_name_H-M   'P 1'
#
loop_
_entity.id
_entity.type
_entity.pdbx_description
1 polymer ?
#
loop_
_entity_poly.entity_id
_entity_poly.type
_entity_poly.pdbx_seq_one_letter_code
_entity_poly.pdbx_strand_id
1 'polypeptide(L)'
;QSKEWKDTMGTDKPSKKGDNNEKEKEKDKGSKQAMMQHMEKPTHGKGALSVFTMEDVSALDHSKISSQLSGIKTKEGLVQQLQAANYKVATKKAAHEEKVVRSRKELMDMSLQYRDEKTLWRKYAVIELQDLCEVYYKAKMKYYHTIIDVEMKYAETCQVKYEKLDKSLTAVSGHLSQWTLEDVRSSVLQALEIAYSIRLSKEVMEKRDELKSIQVVLDEYEKEYLLLKQEKGNSHVDMTLRSHEVIKYLTELIGVKRNFDKASKDKSDKSTSHSHTLEEIDEFVHVVLDEKKRRQIQCYILDERVKEGIMCKTFRESTSKNAKNTTLEEIYEFVESLIAQFTQQSFPIDKLFNGKDLSLVQAFVKVLVYDCVFIHIFVVRDAVRICLDSDRGKQEYKQLKKIKHFAYFIIRVDTSVGSKT
;
A
#
# COMPACT_ATOMS: atom_id res chain seq x y z
N GLN A 1 -11.71 -7.93 -51.59
CA GLN A 1 -10.82 -7.39 -52.65
C GLN A 1 -9.58 -6.86 -51.92
N SER A 2 -8.56 -7.70 -51.66
CA SER A 2 -7.34 -7.91 -52.49
C SER A 2 -6.59 -6.58 -52.68
N LYS A 3 -5.30 -6.40 -52.33
CA LYS A 3 -4.06 -7.21 -52.37
C LYS A 3 -3.10 -6.65 -51.29
N GLU A 4 -2.28 -7.37 -50.52
CA GLU A 4 -1.34 -8.48 -50.76
C GLU A 4 -0.07 -8.11 -51.56
N TRP A 5 1.07 -7.92 -50.87
CA TRP A 5 2.49 -8.12 -51.29
C TRP A 5 3.29 -8.37 -49.97
N LYS A 6 3.63 -9.61 -49.55
CA LYS A 6 4.75 -10.51 -49.94
C LYS A 6 6.14 -9.85 -49.84
N ASP A 7 6.95 -10.19 -48.86
CA ASP A 7 7.81 -11.40 -48.69
C ASP A 7 9.11 -11.36 -49.50
N THR A 8 10.24 -11.36 -48.80
CA THR A 8 11.45 -12.10 -49.20
C THR A 8 12.22 -12.57 -47.95
N MET A 9 12.25 -13.90 -47.78
CA MET A 9 13.27 -14.72 -47.06
C MET A 9 14.66 -14.52 -47.72
N GLY A 10 15.82 -14.97 -47.24
CA GLY A 10 16.36 -15.80 -46.16
C GLY A 10 17.90 -15.54 -46.19
N THR A 11 18.86 -16.18 -45.51
CA THR A 11 19.04 -17.54 -44.99
C THR A 11 20.36 -17.56 -44.17
N ASP A 12 20.38 -18.34 -43.09
CA ASP A 12 21.44 -19.25 -42.58
C ASP A 12 22.81 -18.81 -41.99
N LYS A 13 22.95 -19.18 -40.70
CA LYS A 13 24.04 -19.77 -39.84
C LYS A 13 25.38 -20.20 -40.51
N PRO A 14 26.52 -20.48 -39.78
CA PRO A 14 26.61 -21.06 -38.42
C PRO A 14 27.83 -20.72 -37.49
N SER A 15 27.68 -21.09 -36.20
CA SER A 15 28.63 -21.79 -35.27
C SER A 15 30.10 -21.36 -35.07
N LYS A 16 30.49 -21.16 -33.79
CA LYS A 16 31.72 -21.68 -33.09
C LYS A 16 31.66 -21.27 -31.61
N LYS A 17 31.47 -22.18 -30.63
CA LYS A 17 32.47 -22.97 -29.87
C LYS A 17 33.67 -22.17 -29.32
N GLY A 18 33.78 -22.14 -28.00
CA GLY A 18 34.97 -21.71 -27.24
C GLY A 18 34.75 -21.91 -25.74
N ASP A 19 35.28 -23.03 -25.22
CA ASP A 19 35.31 -23.44 -23.81
C ASP A 19 36.38 -22.69 -22.98
N ASN A 20 36.19 -22.78 -21.64
CA ASN A 20 37.18 -22.68 -20.55
C ASN A 20 37.79 -21.31 -20.22
N ASN A 21 37.65 -20.84 -18.96
CA ASN A 21 38.50 -21.34 -17.88
C ASN A 21 38.04 -20.90 -16.47
N GLU A 22 38.34 -21.80 -15.54
CA GLU A 22 38.12 -21.81 -14.10
C GLU A 22 39.10 -20.91 -13.30
N LYS A 23 38.73 -20.65 -12.03
CA LYS A 23 39.57 -20.30 -10.85
C LYS A 23 40.09 -18.85 -10.76
N GLU A 24 40.08 -18.15 -9.63
CA GLU A 24 39.95 -18.49 -8.20
C GLU A 24 39.87 -17.19 -7.36
N LYS A 25 39.53 -17.35 -6.05
CA LYS A 25 39.79 -16.47 -4.88
C LYS A 25 38.70 -15.51 -4.36
N GLU A 26 37.85 -16.09 -3.51
CA GLU A 26 37.83 -15.95 -2.03
C GLU A 26 38.20 -14.60 -1.36
N LYS A 27 37.41 -14.28 -0.30
CA LYS A 27 37.40 -13.17 0.68
C LYS A 27 36.27 -12.17 0.38
N ASP A 28 35.17 -12.10 1.14
CA ASP A 28 35.18 -11.69 2.54
C ASP A 28 33.90 -12.17 3.26
N LYS A 29 34.07 -13.05 4.26
CA LYS A 29 33.05 -13.41 5.25
C LYS A 29 33.55 -12.83 6.57
N GLY A 30 32.84 -11.84 7.09
CA GLY A 30 33.09 -11.36 8.45
C GLY A 30 32.51 -9.99 8.70
N SER A 31 31.34 -9.94 9.35
CA SER A 31 31.00 -9.00 10.43
C SER A 31 29.51 -8.65 10.38
N LYS A 32 28.73 -9.36 11.21
CA LYS A 32 27.61 -8.85 12.03
C LYS A 32 26.88 -10.03 12.67
N GLN A 33 27.62 -10.75 13.51
CA GLN A 33 27.07 -11.66 14.51
C GLN A 33 27.62 -11.19 15.87
N ALA A 34 27.00 -10.15 16.42
CA ALA A 34 27.18 -9.72 17.81
C ALA A 34 26.21 -8.58 18.13
N MET A 35 24.97 -8.91 18.48
CA MET A 35 24.17 -8.19 19.49
C MET A 35 22.82 -8.90 19.65
N MET A 36 22.89 -10.10 20.21
CA MET A 36 21.78 -10.74 20.90
C MET A 36 22.38 -11.28 22.19
N GLN A 37 22.09 -10.63 23.31
CA GLN A 37 21.78 -11.28 24.59
C GLN A 37 21.52 -10.23 25.67
N HIS A 38 20.51 -10.55 26.49
CA HIS A 38 20.03 -9.87 27.69
C HIS A 38 19.15 -8.62 27.52
N MET A 39 17.84 -8.86 27.45
CA MET A 39 16.94 -8.30 28.46
C MET A 39 15.73 -9.21 28.69
N GLU A 40 15.45 -9.43 29.97
CA GLU A 40 14.53 -10.41 30.55
C GLU A 40 13.05 -10.03 30.39
N LYS A 41 12.18 -11.04 30.33
CA LYS A 41 10.73 -10.94 30.55
C LYS A 41 10.42 -10.63 32.04
N PRO A 42 9.26 -10.05 32.37
CA PRO A 42 8.09 -10.89 32.69
C PRO A 42 6.73 -10.44 32.10
N THR A 43 6.01 -11.43 31.57
CA THR A 43 4.57 -11.74 31.71
C THR A 43 3.52 -10.64 31.98
N HIS A 44 2.60 -10.41 31.05
CA HIS A 44 1.22 -10.94 31.07
C HIS A 44 0.39 -10.37 29.90
N GLY A 45 -0.20 -11.26 29.11
CA GLY A 45 -1.09 -10.93 28.00
C GLY A 45 -1.48 -12.20 27.28
N LYS A 46 -2.22 -13.07 27.97
CA LYS A 46 -2.78 -14.31 27.41
C LYS A 46 -3.84 -13.94 26.37
N GLY A 47 -3.40 -13.68 25.14
CA GLY A 47 -4.19 -13.80 23.93
C GLY A 47 -3.72 -15.03 23.16
N ALA A 48 -3.76 -16.19 23.80
CA ALA A 48 -3.51 -17.44 23.09
C ALA A 48 -4.63 -17.60 22.06
N LEU A 49 -4.36 -17.21 20.82
CA LEU A 49 -5.07 -17.68 19.64
C LEU A 49 -5.00 -19.21 19.70
N SER A 50 -6.07 -19.78 20.23
CA SER A 50 -6.27 -21.21 20.31
C SER A 50 -6.16 -21.77 18.89
N VAL A 51 -5.02 -22.37 18.61
CA VAL A 51 -4.79 -23.21 17.44
C VAL A 51 -5.68 -24.43 17.62
N PHE A 52 -6.96 -24.29 17.26
CA PHE A 52 -7.84 -25.44 17.07
C PHE A 52 -7.41 -26.12 15.78
N THR A 53 -6.54 -27.11 15.92
CA THR A 53 -6.50 -28.24 15.01
C THR A 53 -7.90 -28.87 15.03
N MET A 54 -8.75 -28.47 14.08
CA MET A 54 -9.71 -29.44 13.58
C MET A 54 -8.83 -30.52 12.99
N GLU A 55 -8.61 -31.57 13.77
CA GLU A 55 -8.23 -32.86 13.23
C GLU A 55 -9.09 -33.05 11.98
N ASP A 56 -8.43 -33.15 10.83
CA ASP A 56 -9.05 -33.71 9.66
C ASP A 56 -9.75 -34.97 10.14
N VAL A 57 -11.09 -34.96 10.06
CA VAL A 57 -11.93 -36.10 10.37
C VAL A 57 -11.71 -37.10 9.23
N SER A 58 -10.52 -37.68 9.21
CA SER A 58 -10.11 -38.78 8.37
C SER A 58 -10.80 -40.03 8.92
N ALA A 59 -11.47 -40.73 8.00
CA ALA A 59 -12.32 -41.90 8.23
C ALA A 59 -13.52 -41.65 9.17
N LEU A 60 -14.71 -41.69 8.59
CA LEU A 60 -15.93 -41.99 9.32
C LEU A 60 -15.72 -43.29 10.08
N ASP A 61 -15.55 -43.20 11.40
CA ASP A 61 -15.59 -44.39 12.24
C ASP A 61 -17.07 -44.74 12.46
N HIS A 62 -17.75 -45.15 11.38
CA HIS A 62 -19.10 -45.72 11.41
C HIS A 62 -19.20 -46.77 12.52
N SER A 63 -18.10 -47.51 12.72
CA SER A 63 -17.91 -48.47 13.81
C SER A 63 -18.09 -47.84 15.20
N LYS A 64 -17.56 -46.63 15.45
CA LYS A 64 -17.67 -45.94 16.74
C LYS A 64 -19.05 -45.37 16.97
N ILE A 65 -19.67 -44.75 15.97
CA ILE A 65 -21.03 -44.19 16.13
C ILE A 65 -22.02 -45.33 16.38
N SER A 66 -21.94 -46.40 15.60
CA SER A 66 -22.75 -47.60 15.78
C SER A 66 -22.52 -48.25 17.15
N SER A 67 -21.26 -48.43 17.56
CA SER A 67 -20.90 -48.95 18.89
C SER A 67 -21.46 -48.08 20.02
N GLN A 68 -21.34 -46.76 19.93
CA GLN A 68 -21.88 -45.84 20.94
C GLN A 68 -23.41 -45.94 21.04
N LEU A 69 -24.11 -46.01 19.91
CA LEU A 69 -25.57 -46.13 19.88
C LEU A 69 -26.08 -47.51 20.33
N SER A 70 -25.32 -48.58 20.11
CA SER A 70 -25.66 -49.92 20.59
C SER A 70 -25.64 -50.04 22.13
N GLY A 71 -24.85 -49.20 22.81
CA GLY A 71 -24.79 -49.14 24.27
C GLY A 71 -26.04 -48.52 24.91
N ILE A 72 -26.85 -47.80 24.13
CA ILE A 72 -28.04 -47.11 24.63
C ILE A 72 -29.24 -48.06 24.60
N LYS A 73 -29.82 -48.31 25.78
CA LYS A 73 -30.90 -49.30 25.98
C LYS A 73 -32.31 -48.71 25.94
N THR A 74 -32.46 -47.40 25.84
CA THR A 74 -33.75 -46.70 25.87
C THR A 74 -33.94 -45.83 24.63
N LYS A 75 -35.19 -45.68 24.18
CA LYS A 75 -35.52 -44.80 23.04
C LYS A 75 -35.22 -43.34 23.38
N GLU A 76 -35.51 -42.95 24.61
CA GLU A 76 -35.27 -41.62 25.16
C GLU A 76 -33.78 -41.29 25.16
N GLY A 77 -32.92 -42.25 25.49
CA GLY A 77 -31.46 -42.07 25.43
C GLY A 77 -30.96 -41.84 24.00
N LEU A 78 -31.55 -42.51 23.00
CA LEU A 78 -31.21 -42.33 21.59
C LEU A 78 -31.66 -40.93 21.10
N VAL A 79 -32.84 -40.48 21.51
CA VAL A 79 -33.34 -39.13 21.24
C VAL A 79 -32.45 -38.08 21.89
N GLN A 80 -32.05 -38.27 23.15
CA GLN A 80 -31.11 -37.37 23.84
C GLN A 80 -29.77 -37.29 23.13
N GLN A 81 -29.27 -38.39 22.58
CA GLN A 81 -28.03 -38.39 21.80
C GLN A 81 -28.17 -37.56 20.50
N LEU A 82 -29.30 -37.69 19.81
CA LEU A 82 -29.59 -36.88 18.63
C LEU A 82 -29.76 -35.39 18.98
N GLN A 83 -30.44 -35.07 20.09
CA GLN A 83 -30.55 -33.72 20.62
C GLN A 83 -29.18 -33.12 20.98
N ALA A 84 -28.32 -33.89 21.65
CA ALA A 84 -26.97 -33.46 22.01
C ALA A 84 -26.11 -33.17 20.76
N ALA A 85 -26.22 -34.02 19.72
CA ALA A 85 -25.57 -33.77 18.44
C ALA A 85 -26.10 -32.50 17.76
N ASN A 86 -27.42 -32.30 17.74
CA ASN A 86 -28.05 -31.11 17.17
C ASN A 86 -27.60 -29.84 17.90
N TYR A 87 -27.64 -29.86 19.24
CA TYR A 87 -27.16 -28.76 20.08
C TYR A 87 -25.68 -28.44 19.84
N LYS A 88 -24.81 -29.46 19.77
CA LYS A 88 -23.37 -29.28 19.49
C LYS A 88 -23.13 -28.59 18.14
N VAL A 89 -23.91 -28.92 17.10
CA VAL A 89 -23.82 -28.26 15.80
C VAL A 89 -24.32 -26.82 15.88
N ALA A 90 -25.43 -26.57 16.59
CA ALA A 90 -25.96 -25.22 16.82
C ALA A 90 -24.95 -24.31 17.55
N THR A 91 -24.30 -24.80 18.61
CA THR A 91 -23.25 -24.05 19.32
C THR A 91 -22.07 -23.73 18.42
N LYS A 92 -21.64 -24.67 17.57
CA LYS A 92 -20.57 -24.43 16.59
C LYS A 92 -20.97 -23.38 15.56
N LYS A 93 -22.19 -23.45 15.03
CA LYS A 93 -22.73 -22.44 14.12
C LYS A 93 -22.65 -21.05 14.75
N ALA A 94 -23.20 -20.88 15.96
CA ALA A 94 -23.19 -19.61 16.67
C ALA A 94 -21.76 -19.08 16.88
N ALA A 95 -20.80 -19.94 17.21
CA ALA A 95 -19.40 -19.55 17.35
C ALA A 95 -18.77 -19.06 16.03
N HIS A 96 -19.08 -19.69 14.90
CA HIS A 96 -18.63 -19.25 13.58
C HIS A 96 -19.28 -17.92 13.17
N GLU A 97 -20.59 -17.75 13.42
CA GLU A 97 -21.29 -16.49 13.17
C GLU A 97 -20.75 -15.34 14.02
N GLU A 98 -20.44 -15.59 15.30
CA GLU A 98 -19.82 -14.60 16.18
C GLU A 98 -18.44 -14.16 15.66
N LYS A 99 -17.62 -15.11 15.19
CA LYS A 99 -16.33 -14.80 14.57
C LYS A 99 -16.48 -13.96 13.30
N VAL A 100 -17.50 -14.22 12.47
CA VAL A 100 -17.79 -13.40 11.29
C VAL A 100 -18.11 -11.97 11.71
N VAL A 101 -19.00 -11.78 12.70
CA VAL A 101 -19.36 -10.45 13.21
C VAL A 101 -18.13 -9.72 13.75
N ARG A 102 -17.30 -10.41 14.56
CA ARG A 102 -16.07 -9.84 15.11
C ARG A 102 -15.10 -9.43 13.99
N SER A 103 -14.87 -10.31 13.02
CA SER A 103 -13.94 -10.05 11.90
C SER A 103 -14.43 -8.91 11.00
N ARG A 104 -15.74 -8.76 10.81
CA ARG A 104 -16.33 -7.61 10.09
C ARG A 104 -16.10 -6.30 10.82
N LYS A 105 -16.23 -6.30 12.15
CA LYS A 105 -15.91 -5.13 12.97
C LYS A 105 -14.44 -4.74 12.84
N GLU A 106 -13.53 -5.70 13.00
CA GLU A 106 -12.09 -5.47 12.82
C GLU A 106 -11.76 -4.93 11.42
N LEU A 107 -12.37 -5.49 10.37
CA LEU A 107 -12.18 -5.01 9.00
C LEU A 107 -12.62 -3.53 8.84
N MET A 108 -13.74 -3.15 9.45
CA MET A 108 -14.22 -1.78 9.44
C MET A 108 -13.28 -0.84 10.19
N ASP A 109 -12.83 -1.24 11.38
CA ASP A 109 -11.88 -0.48 12.19
C ASP A 109 -10.55 -0.30 11.46
N MET A 110 -10.04 -1.35 10.80
CA MET A 110 -8.83 -1.28 9.97
C MET A 110 -9.00 -0.35 8.76
N SER A 111 -10.19 -0.34 8.14
CA SER A 111 -10.47 0.53 6.99
C SER A 111 -10.50 2.01 7.39
N LEU A 112 -11.00 2.31 8.60
CA LEU A 112 -10.97 3.66 9.17
C LEU A 112 -9.53 4.08 9.51
N GLN A 113 -8.79 3.22 10.23
CA GLN A 113 -7.38 3.47 10.55
C GLN A 113 -6.52 3.70 9.31
N TYR A 114 -6.70 2.87 8.26
CA TYR A 114 -6.02 3.06 6.98
C TYR A 114 -6.29 4.45 6.39
N ARG A 115 -7.54 4.88 6.38
CA ARG A 115 -7.92 6.19 5.83
C ARG A 115 -7.28 7.33 6.62
N ASP A 116 -7.32 7.25 7.93
CA ASP A 116 -6.79 8.29 8.82
C ASP A 116 -5.26 8.36 8.71
N GLU A 117 -4.57 7.23 8.77
CA GLU A 117 -3.11 7.17 8.65
C GLU A 117 -2.62 7.53 7.25
N LYS A 118 -3.26 7.05 6.18
CA LYS A 118 -2.91 7.45 4.80
C LYS A 118 -3.11 8.95 4.59
N THR A 119 -4.14 9.54 5.19
CA THR A 119 -4.37 10.99 5.15
C THR A 119 -3.27 11.73 5.92
N LEU A 120 -2.88 11.22 7.10
CA LEU A 120 -1.79 11.78 7.91
C LEU A 120 -0.44 11.73 7.16
N TRP A 121 -0.11 10.61 6.52
CA TRP A 121 1.16 10.47 5.81
C TRP A 121 1.22 11.28 4.51
N ARG A 122 0.06 11.50 3.87
CA ARG A 122 -0.07 12.50 2.79
C ARG A 122 0.18 13.91 3.30
N LYS A 123 -0.42 14.26 4.44
CA LYS A 123 -0.24 15.56 5.10
C LYS A 123 1.23 15.81 5.49
N TYR A 124 1.92 14.79 5.99
CA TYR A 124 3.34 14.87 6.34
C TYR A 124 4.27 14.66 5.14
N ALA A 125 3.71 14.42 3.95
CA ALA A 125 4.43 14.17 2.72
C ALA A 125 5.52 13.08 2.83
N VAL A 126 5.35 12.06 3.68
CA VAL A 126 6.32 10.96 3.84
C VAL A 126 5.96 9.83 2.87
N ILE A 127 6.61 9.77 1.72
CA ILE A 127 6.25 8.83 0.63
C ILE A 127 6.38 7.38 1.09
N GLU A 128 7.48 7.03 1.76
CA GLU A 128 7.71 5.64 2.16
C GLU A 128 6.65 5.15 3.15
N LEU A 129 6.17 6.03 4.05
CA LEU A 129 5.05 5.72 4.92
C LEU A 129 3.72 5.63 4.17
N GLN A 130 3.50 6.46 3.14
CA GLN A 130 2.30 6.34 2.31
C GLN A 130 2.26 4.99 1.60
N ASP A 131 3.36 4.57 0.97
CA ASP A 131 3.44 3.32 0.21
C ASP A 131 3.32 2.11 1.15
N LEU A 132 4.08 2.10 2.24
CA LEU A 132 4.08 0.98 3.18
C LEU A 132 2.77 0.85 3.95
N CYS A 133 2.14 1.97 4.34
CA CYS A 133 0.79 1.99 4.90
C CYS A 133 -0.22 1.32 3.96
N GLU A 134 -0.15 1.63 2.66
CA GLU A 134 -1.06 1.06 1.68
C GLU A 134 -0.84 -0.44 1.50
N VAL A 135 0.41 -0.90 1.43
CA VAL A 135 0.75 -2.33 1.33
C VAL A 135 0.26 -3.08 2.57
N TYR A 136 0.60 -2.61 3.77
CA TYR A 136 0.24 -3.22 5.04
C TYR A 136 -1.28 -3.33 5.22
N TYR A 137 -2.01 -2.22 5.12
CA TYR A 137 -3.46 -2.24 5.37
C TYR A 137 -4.23 -2.98 4.27
N LYS A 138 -3.80 -2.94 3.00
CA LYS A 138 -4.42 -3.77 1.96
C LYS A 138 -4.23 -5.26 2.23
N ALA A 139 -3.04 -5.69 2.64
CA ALA A 139 -2.79 -7.07 3.04
C ALA A 139 -3.65 -7.47 4.24
N LYS A 140 -3.72 -6.61 5.27
CA LYS A 140 -4.53 -6.83 6.47
C LYS A 140 -6.03 -6.93 6.18
N MET A 141 -6.56 -6.04 5.35
CA MET A 141 -7.96 -6.09 4.92
C MET A 141 -8.25 -7.38 4.11
N LYS A 142 -7.35 -7.77 3.20
CA LYS A 142 -7.47 -9.04 2.44
C LYS A 142 -7.49 -10.26 3.37
N TYR A 143 -6.66 -10.26 4.41
CA TYR A 143 -6.64 -11.31 5.42
C TYR A 143 -8.00 -11.43 6.12
N TYR A 144 -8.57 -10.32 6.60
CA TYR A 144 -9.90 -10.34 7.25
C TYR A 144 -11.03 -10.72 6.30
N HIS A 145 -11.02 -10.25 5.05
CA HIS A 145 -11.98 -10.70 4.03
C HIS A 145 -11.94 -12.22 3.87
N THR A 146 -10.74 -12.79 3.78
CA THR A 146 -10.55 -14.24 3.61
C THR A 146 -11.02 -15.01 4.85
N ILE A 147 -10.73 -14.51 6.07
CA ILE A 147 -11.28 -15.09 7.31
C ILE A 147 -12.80 -15.10 7.31
N ILE A 148 -13.42 -13.97 6.96
CA ILE A 148 -14.88 -13.84 6.92
C ILE A 148 -15.48 -14.86 5.96
N ASP A 149 -14.92 -14.99 4.76
CA ASP A 149 -15.40 -15.93 3.76
C ASP A 149 -15.28 -17.39 4.24
N VAL A 150 -14.15 -17.75 4.84
CA VAL A 150 -13.93 -19.08 5.42
C VAL A 150 -14.93 -19.36 6.54
N GLU A 151 -15.04 -18.46 7.53
CA GLU A 151 -15.92 -18.64 8.70
C GLU A 151 -17.41 -18.65 8.29
N MET A 152 -17.80 -17.88 7.26
CA MET A 152 -19.14 -17.98 6.67
C MET A 152 -19.42 -19.38 6.10
N LYS A 153 -18.47 -19.98 5.38
CA LYS A 153 -18.63 -21.34 4.83
C LYS A 153 -18.71 -22.40 5.92
N TYR A 154 -17.97 -22.22 7.02
CA TYR A 154 -18.12 -23.05 8.21
C TYR A 154 -19.53 -22.93 8.82
N ALA A 155 -20.05 -21.71 8.99
CA ALA A 155 -21.39 -21.46 9.51
C ALA A 155 -22.49 -22.06 8.61
N GLU A 156 -22.40 -21.86 7.29
CA GLU A 156 -23.30 -22.45 6.29
C GLU A 156 -23.30 -23.98 6.37
N THR A 157 -22.11 -24.59 6.47
CA THR A 157 -21.98 -26.05 6.60
C THR A 157 -22.62 -26.56 7.90
N CYS A 158 -22.43 -25.85 9.02
CA CYS A 158 -23.11 -26.16 10.27
C CYS A 158 -24.62 -26.00 10.17
N GLN A 159 -25.12 -25.00 9.43
CA GLN A 159 -26.55 -24.81 9.20
C GLN A 159 -27.17 -26.01 8.48
N VAL A 160 -26.55 -26.50 7.39
CA VAL A 160 -27.07 -27.67 6.67
C VAL A 160 -27.06 -28.92 7.56
N LYS A 161 -26.02 -29.09 8.41
CA LYS A 161 -25.98 -30.20 9.38
C LYS A 161 -27.09 -30.11 10.42
N TYR A 162 -27.29 -28.92 10.97
CA TYR A 162 -28.34 -28.64 11.94
C TYR A 162 -29.72 -28.98 11.37
N GLU A 163 -30.04 -28.49 10.16
CA GLU A 163 -31.32 -28.77 9.50
C GLU A 163 -31.57 -30.27 9.25
N LYS A 164 -30.52 -31.05 8.94
CA LYS A 164 -30.65 -32.50 8.77
C LYS A 164 -30.92 -33.21 10.10
N LEU A 165 -30.17 -32.87 11.15
CA LEU A 165 -30.36 -33.44 12.48
C LEU A 165 -31.72 -33.07 13.08
N ASP A 166 -32.16 -31.83 12.89
CA ASP A 166 -33.43 -31.32 13.37
C ASP A 166 -34.64 -31.98 12.69
N LYS A 167 -34.57 -32.20 11.38
CA LYS A 167 -35.57 -32.97 10.63
C LYS A 167 -35.67 -34.41 11.14
N SER A 168 -34.53 -35.06 11.35
CA SER A 168 -34.49 -36.42 11.90
C SER A 168 -35.01 -36.48 13.33
N LEU A 169 -34.67 -35.48 14.16
CA LEU A 169 -35.16 -35.38 15.53
C LEU A 169 -36.68 -35.26 15.55
N THR A 170 -37.24 -34.37 14.73
CA THR A 170 -38.70 -34.20 14.58
C THR A 170 -39.37 -35.50 14.15
N ALA A 171 -38.79 -36.22 13.17
CA ALA A 171 -39.32 -37.49 12.69
C ALA A 171 -39.31 -38.59 13.78
N VAL A 172 -38.18 -38.76 14.47
CA VAL A 172 -38.05 -39.75 15.55
C VAL A 172 -39.01 -39.43 16.70
N SER A 173 -39.12 -38.15 17.11
CA SER A 173 -40.04 -37.74 18.16
C SER A 173 -41.51 -37.96 17.78
N GLY A 174 -41.88 -37.73 16.51
CA GLY A 174 -43.24 -37.97 16.01
C GLY A 174 -43.65 -39.44 15.96
N HIS A 175 -42.69 -40.36 15.80
CA HIS A 175 -42.95 -41.81 15.69
C HIS A 175 -42.47 -42.64 16.91
N LEU A 176 -42.03 -41.98 17.99
CA LEU A 176 -41.36 -42.62 19.13
C LEU A 176 -42.17 -43.76 19.78
N SER A 177 -43.49 -43.60 19.86
CA SER A 177 -44.41 -44.58 20.41
C SER A 177 -44.64 -45.79 19.50
N GLN A 178 -44.51 -45.61 18.19
CA GLN A 178 -44.80 -46.62 17.16
C GLN A 178 -43.56 -47.44 16.78
N TRP A 179 -42.39 -46.81 16.75
CA TRP A 179 -41.14 -47.44 16.34
C TRP A 179 -40.57 -48.37 17.40
N THR A 180 -39.89 -49.44 17.01
CA THR A 180 -39.13 -50.26 17.96
C THR A 180 -37.85 -49.53 18.39
N LEU A 181 -37.17 -50.05 19.42
CA LEU A 181 -35.85 -49.51 19.81
C LEU A 181 -34.85 -49.56 18.64
N GLU A 182 -34.90 -50.62 17.84
CA GLU A 182 -33.99 -50.80 16.71
C GLU A 182 -34.29 -49.82 15.56
N ASP A 183 -35.57 -49.55 15.30
CA ASP A 183 -35.97 -48.55 14.31
C ASP A 183 -35.48 -47.14 14.68
N VAL A 184 -35.63 -46.77 15.96
CA VAL A 184 -35.11 -45.50 16.49
C VAL A 184 -33.58 -45.47 16.40
N ARG A 185 -32.90 -46.57 16.76
CA ARG A 185 -31.43 -46.66 16.69
C ARG A 185 -30.92 -46.50 15.27
N SER A 186 -31.53 -47.20 14.32
CA SER A 186 -31.22 -47.11 12.89
C SER A 186 -31.43 -45.69 12.35
N SER A 187 -32.55 -45.05 12.70
CA SER A 187 -32.84 -43.67 12.28
C SER A 187 -31.85 -42.65 12.86
N VAL A 188 -31.51 -42.77 14.16
CA VAL A 188 -30.51 -41.91 14.81
C VAL A 188 -29.12 -42.12 14.20
N LEU A 189 -28.73 -43.37 13.95
CA LEU A 189 -27.47 -43.70 13.27
C LEU A 189 -27.40 -43.02 11.89
N GLN A 190 -28.42 -43.21 11.07
CA GLN A 190 -28.51 -42.61 9.73
C GLN A 190 -28.44 -41.08 9.79
N ALA A 191 -29.15 -40.45 10.74
CA ALA A 191 -29.12 -39.00 10.92
C ALA A 191 -27.72 -38.47 11.24
N LEU A 192 -27.01 -39.15 12.16
CA LEU A 192 -25.64 -38.81 12.51
C LEU A 192 -24.71 -39.01 11.31
N GLU A 193 -24.82 -40.13 10.60
CA GLU A 193 -24.00 -40.42 9.41
C GLU A 193 -24.20 -39.37 8.31
N ILE A 194 -25.44 -38.97 8.02
CA ILE A 194 -25.74 -37.91 7.06
C ILE A 194 -25.10 -36.59 7.51
N ALA A 195 -25.28 -36.20 8.78
CA ALA A 195 -24.69 -34.97 9.31
C ALA A 195 -23.15 -35.00 9.28
N TYR A 196 -22.54 -36.16 9.52
CA TYR A 196 -21.10 -36.34 9.38
C TYR A 196 -20.66 -36.34 7.92
N SER A 197 -21.45 -36.84 6.96
CA SER A 197 -21.09 -36.84 5.54
C SER A 197 -21.03 -35.43 4.93
N ILE A 198 -21.72 -34.45 5.52
CA ILE A 198 -21.64 -33.04 5.10
C ILE A 198 -20.24 -32.50 5.44
N ARG A 199 -19.49 -32.10 4.42
CA ARG A 199 -18.11 -31.61 4.50
C ARG A 199 -18.00 -30.21 3.89
N LEU A 200 -16.98 -29.50 4.32
CA LEU A 200 -16.55 -28.28 3.63
C LEU A 200 -15.92 -28.65 2.29
N SER A 201 -15.98 -27.72 1.34
CA SER A 201 -15.27 -27.89 0.08
C SER A 201 -13.76 -27.81 0.31
N LYS A 202 -13.01 -28.51 -0.56
CA LYS A 202 -11.53 -28.50 -0.55
C LYS A 202 -10.98 -27.07 -0.66
N GLU A 203 -11.62 -26.24 -1.47
CA GLU A 203 -11.26 -24.83 -1.66
C GLU A 203 -11.28 -24.03 -0.34
N VAL A 204 -12.26 -24.27 0.55
CA VAL A 204 -12.32 -23.56 1.84
C VAL A 204 -11.19 -24.02 2.76
N MET A 205 -10.83 -25.31 2.71
CA MET A 205 -9.70 -25.84 3.48
C MET A 205 -8.37 -25.27 2.97
N GLU A 206 -8.19 -25.20 1.64
CA GLU A 206 -7.02 -24.58 1.01
C GLU A 206 -6.91 -23.10 1.40
N LYS A 207 -7.99 -22.32 1.31
CA LYS A 207 -8.03 -20.93 1.77
C LYS A 207 -7.66 -20.77 3.24
N ARG A 208 -8.09 -21.70 4.10
CA ARG A 208 -7.73 -21.70 5.53
C ARG A 208 -6.25 -21.93 5.75
N ASP A 209 -5.61 -22.78 4.95
CA ASP A 209 -4.17 -23.00 5.04
C ASP A 209 -3.39 -21.83 4.43
N GLU A 210 -3.88 -21.23 3.34
CA GLU A 210 -3.31 -20.01 2.76
C GLU A 210 -3.30 -18.85 3.76
N LEU A 211 -4.32 -18.71 4.63
CA LEU A 211 -4.35 -17.69 5.69
C LEU A 211 -3.10 -17.73 6.58
N LYS A 212 -2.52 -18.91 6.85
CA LYS A 212 -1.28 -19.03 7.64
C LYS A 212 -0.10 -18.39 6.91
N SER A 213 -0.01 -18.59 5.60
CA SER A 213 1.04 -17.98 4.78
C SER A 213 0.87 -16.46 4.64
N ILE A 214 -0.38 -16.00 4.51
CA ILE A 214 -0.71 -14.57 4.45
C ILE A 214 -0.35 -13.89 5.77
N GLN A 215 -0.58 -14.56 6.91
CA GLN A 215 -0.23 -14.01 8.23
C GLN A 215 1.28 -13.74 8.36
N VAL A 216 2.14 -14.63 7.87
CA VAL A 216 3.60 -14.44 7.92
C VAL A 216 4.02 -13.17 7.17
N VAL A 217 3.51 -12.99 5.95
CA VAL A 217 3.80 -11.80 5.13
C VAL A 217 3.22 -10.54 5.77
N LEU A 218 2.04 -10.65 6.40
CA LEU A 218 1.42 -9.53 7.11
C LEU A 218 2.25 -9.07 8.31
N ASP A 219 2.82 -10.00 9.07
CA ASP A 219 3.66 -9.71 10.24
C ASP A 219 4.95 -8.98 9.82
N GLU A 220 5.52 -9.32 8.66
CA GLU A 220 6.67 -8.62 8.07
C GLU A 220 6.31 -7.17 7.72
N TYR A 221 5.22 -6.97 6.98
CA TYR A 221 4.76 -5.61 6.65
C TYR A 221 4.38 -4.80 7.88
N GLU A 222 3.78 -5.41 8.89
CA GLU A 222 3.45 -4.75 10.16
C GLU A 222 4.70 -4.24 10.85
N LYS A 223 5.72 -5.11 10.96
CA LYS A 223 6.99 -4.77 11.60
C LYS A 223 7.68 -3.63 10.86
N GLU A 224 7.81 -3.72 9.55
CA GLU A 224 8.42 -2.66 8.74
C GLU A 224 7.65 -1.35 8.87
N TYR A 225 6.32 -1.42 8.81
CA TYR A 225 5.45 -0.25 8.92
C TYR A 225 5.58 0.45 10.27
N LEU A 226 5.54 -0.31 11.37
CA LEU A 226 5.65 0.24 12.72
C LEU A 226 7.03 0.86 12.98
N LEU A 227 8.10 0.22 12.50
CA LEU A 227 9.46 0.76 12.61
C LEU A 227 9.59 2.08 11.85
N LEU A 228 9.15 2.12 10.59
CA LEU A 228 9.20 3.34 9.78
C LEU A 228 8.31 4.44 10.36
N LYS A 229 7.16 4.07 10.94
CA LYS A 229 6.24 5.00 11.61
C LYS A 229 6.90 5.62 12.84
N GLN A 230 7.67 4.85 13.60
CA GLN A 230 8.43 5.35 14.75
C GLN A 230 9.55 6.31 14.30
N GLU A 231 10.25 5.99 13.21
CA GLU A 231 11.35 6.80 12.70
C GLU A 231 10.89 8.12 12.07
N LYS A 232 9.90 8.06 11.16
CA LYS A 232 9.51 9.18 10.30
C LYS A 232 8.14 9.79 10.63
N GLY A 233 7.34 9.14 11.47
CA GLY A 233 5.96 9.54 11.80
C GLY A 233 5.85 10.57 12.93
N ASN A 234 6.96 11.04 13.49
CA ASN A 234 6.96 12.03 14.57
C ASN A 234 6.29 13.35 14.13
N SER A 235 5.51 13.95 15.03
CA SER A 235 4.84 15.24 14.76
C SER A 235 5.82 16.41 14.65
N HIS A 236 6.96 16.31 15.33
CA HIS A 236 8.06 17.25 15.23
C HIS A 236 9.12 16.71 14.27
N VAL A 237 9.61 17.57 13.38
CA VAL A 237 10.68 17.24 12.43
C VAL A 237 12.01 17.73 12.96
N ASP A 238 12.98 16.82 13.06
CA ASP A 238 14.37 17.20 13.33
C ASP A 238 14.95 17.94 12.11
N MET A 239 15.07 19.25 12.24
CA MET A 239 15.60 20.11 11.18
C MET A 239 17.08 19.85 10.88
N THR A 240 17.85 19.31 11.84
CA THR A 240 19.25 18.93 11.62
C THR A 240 19.30 17.73 10.70
N LEU A 241 18.57 16.66 11.01
CA LEU A 241 18.51 15.46 10.19
C LEU A 241 17.95 15.78 8.80
N ARG A 242 16.83 16.52 8.72
CA ARG A 242 16.23 16.97 7.46
C ARG A 242 17.21 17.77 6.61
N SER A 243 18.00 18.66 7.21
CA SER A 243 19.02 19.43 6.48
C SER A 243 20.08 18.52 5.87
N HIS A 244 20.56 17.52 6.61
CA HIS A 244 21.52 16.54 6.08
C HIS A 244 20.94 15.77 4.89
N GLU A 245 19.67 15.35 4.97
CA GLU A 245 19.00 14.65 3.87
C GLU A 245 18.83 15.53 2.63
N VAL A 246 18.38 16.78 2.80
CA VAL A 246 18.21 17.75 1.70
C VAL A 246 19.56 18.04 1.03
N ILE A 247 20.62 18.27 1.82
CA ILE A 247 21.97 18.52 1.29
C ILE A 247 22.48 17.31 0.51
N LYS A 248 22.28 16.10 1.05
CA LYS A 248 22.66 14.86 0.39
C LYS A 248 21.93 14.71 -0.95
N TYR A 249 20.61 14.89 -0.95
CA TYR A 249 19.78 14.84 -2.15
C TYR A 249 20.25 15.84 -3.22
N LEU A 250 20.42 17.12 -2.86
CA LEU A 250 20.88 18.15 -3.80
C LEU A 250 22.31 17.87 -4.31
N THR A 251 23.20 17.37 -3.46
CA THR A 251 24.56 16.98 -3.86
C THR A 251 24.56 15.83 -4.86
N GLU A 252 23.69 14.83 -4.65
CA GLU A 252 23.50 13.72 -5.58
C GLU A 252 22.98 14.21 -6.94
N LEU A 253 21.98 15.11 -6.96
CA LEU A 253 21.47 15.70 -8.20
C LEU A 253 22.55 16.42 -9.01
N ILE A 254 23.37 17.23 -8.33
CA ILE A 254 24.50 17.92 -8.97
C ILE A 254 25.48 16.91 -9.57
N GLY A 255 25.76 15.81 -8.87
CA GLY A 255 26.60 14.73 -9.36
C GLY A 255 26.03 14.09 -10.64
N VAL A 256 24.73 13.76 -10.64
CA VAL A 256 24.05 13.18 -11.81
C VAL A 256 24.09 14.14 -12.99
N LYS A 257 23.79 15.43 -12.77
CA LYS A 257 23.82 16.44 -13.83
C LYS A 257 25.20 16.60 -14.45
N ARG A 258 26.24 16.67 -13.61
CA ARG A 258 27.63 16.79 -14.10
C ARG A 258 28.06 15.57 -14.92
N ASN A 259 27.63 14.38 -14.54
CA ASN A 259 27.93 13.17 -15.31
C ASN A 259 27.17 13.14 -16.64
N PHE A 260 25.91 13.59 -16.65
CA PHE A 260 25.12 13.76 -17.87
C PHE A 260 25.76 14.78 -18.83
N ASP A 261 26.20 15.92 -18.31
CA ASP A 261 26.85 16.97 -19.12
C ASP A 261 28.18 16.50 -19.70
N LYS A 262 28.98 15.73 -18.94
CA LYS A 262 30.22 15.13 -19.44
C LYS A 262 29.95 14.13 -20.56
N ALA A 263 29.01 13.21 -20.35
CA ALA A 263 28.65 12.21 -21.36
C ALA A 263 28.07 12.83 -22.65
N SER A 264 27.44 14.00 -22.52
CA SER A 264 26.93 14.77 -23.67
C SER A 264 28.04 15.51 -24.41
N LYS A 265 29.03 16.05 -23.70
CA LYS A 265 30.22 16.68 -24.28
C LYS A 265 31.12 15.70 -25.02
N ASP A 266 31.29 14.48 -24.50
CA ASP A 266 32.09 13.43 -25.16
C ASP A 266 31.48 12.97 -26.50
N LYS A 267 30.23 13.34 -26.78
CA LYS A 267 29.53 13.07 -28.05
C LYS A 267 29.44 14.27 -29.00
N SER A 268 29.87 15.47 -28.57
CA SER A 268 29.79 16.68 -29.38
C SER A 268 31.15 17.41 -29.42
N ASP A 269 31.82 17.41 -30.57
CA ASP A 269 33.10 18.10 -30.81
C ASP A 269 33.04 19.64 -30.74
N LYS A 270 31.98 20.23 -30.17
CA LYS A 270 31.84 21.68 -30.00
C LYS A 270 31.83 22.05 -28.53
N SER A 271 32.84 22.84 -28.15
CA SER A 271 32.99 23.50 -26.86
C SER A 271 31.93 24.60 -26.68
N THR A 272 30.66 24.22 -26.57
CA THR A 272 29.59 25.17 -26.25
C THR A 272 29.62 25.42 -24.75
N SER A 273 29.89 26.66 -24.35
CA SER A 273 29.74 27.13 -22.96
C SER A 273 28.35 26.73 -22.47
N HIS A 274 28.27 25.81 -21.51
CA HIS A 274 27.00 25.37 -20.93
C HIS A 274 26.52 26.47 -19.98
N SER A 275 25.69 27.38 -20.51
CA SER A 275 24.89 28.24 -19.67
C SER A 275 23.82 27.37 -19.03
N HIS A 276 23.86 27.18 -17.70
CA HIS A 276 22.81 26.47 -16.97
C HIS A 276 21.52 27.32 -16.96
N THR A 277 20.82 27.37 -18.08
CA THR A 277 19.51 28.02 -18.19
C THR A 277 18.48 27.21 -17.40
N LEU A 278 17.41 27.87 -16.93
CA LEU A 278 16.36 27.17 -16.18
C LEU A 278 15.67 26.11 -17.04
N GLU A 279 15.55 26.36 -18.35
CA GLU A 279 15.00 25.44 -19.33
C GLU A 279 15.83 24.15 -19.46
N GLU A 280 17.17 24.24 -19.51
CA GLU A 280 18.05 23.06 -19.54
C GLU A 280 17.97 22.22 -18.27
N ILE A 281 17.82 22.88 -17.12
CA ILE A 281 17.64 22.18 -15.84
C ILE A 281 16.25 21.52 -15.78
N ASP A 282 15.21 22.20 -16.26
CA ASP A 282 13.85 21.66 -16.36
C ASP A 282 13.81 20.40 -17.24
N GLU A 283 14.41 20.46 -18.44
CA GLU A 283 14.51 19.29 -19.31
C GLU A 283 15.24 18.12 -18.63
N PHE A 284 16.37 18.38 -17.98
CA PHE A 284 17.09 17.35 -17.24
C PHE A 284 16.24 16.74 -16.12
N VAL A 285 15.52 17.57 -15.35
CA VAL A 285 14.66 17.09 -14.25
C VAL A 285 13.56 16.16 -14.78
N HIS A 286 12.90 16.51 -15.89
CA HIS A 286 11.78 15.72 -16.41
C HIS A 286 12.21 14.50 -17.24
N VAL A 287 13.31 14.61 -17.97
CA VAL A 287 13.77 13.57 -18.92
C VAL A 287 14.77 12.60 -18.29
N VAL A 288 15.64 13.08 -17.40
CA VAL A 288 16.79 12.30 -16.90
C VAL A 288 16.61 11.83 -15.47
N LEU A 289 15.98 12.62 -14.60
CA LEU A 289 15.75 12.18 -13.22
C LEU A 289 14.64 11.14 -13.14
N ASP A 290 14.84 10.13 -12.30
CA ASP A 290 13.79 9.17 -12.01
C ASP A 290 12.63 9.82 -11.21
N GLU A 291 11.45 9.23 -11.32
CA GLU A 291 10.25 9.76 -10.67
C GLU A 291 10.37 9.79 -9.14
N LYS A 292 11.07 8.81 -8.55
CA LYS A 292 11.23 8.73 -7.09
C LYS A 292 12.03 9.92 -6.58
N LYS A 293 13.14 10.28 -7.23
CA LYS A 293 13.95 11.46 -6.92
C LYS A 293 13.15 12.74 -7.12
N ARG A 294 12.42 12.87 -8.24
CA ARG A 294 11.52 14.01 -8.45
C ARG A 294 10.47 14.15 -7.34
N ARG A 295 9.90 13.04 -6.86
CA ARG A 295 8.93 13.07 -5.77
C ARG A 295 9.55 13.38 -4.41
N GLN A 296 10.83 13.11 -4.21
CA GLN A 296 11.51 13.34 -2.93
C GLN A 296 11.57 14.83 -2.55
N ILE A 297 11.69 15.75 -3.51
CA ILE A 297 11.60 17.19 -3.20
C ILE A 297 10.24 17.58 -2.66
N GLN A 298 9.17 16.91 -3.09
CA GLN A 298 7.81 17.18 -2.65
C GLN A 298 7.66 16.86 -1.17
N CYS A 299 8.35 15.82 -0.67
CA CYS A 299 8.44 15.53 0.76
C CYS A 299 9.02 16.72 1.54
N TYR A 300 10.02 17.40 0.98
CA TYR A 300 10.68 18.51 1.65
C TYR A 300 9.90 19.83 1.56
N ILE A 301 9.02 19.98 0.57
CA ILE A 301 8.24 21.20 0.37
C ILE A 301 6.83 21.10 0.96
N LEU A 302 6.16 19.96 0.81
CA LEU A 302 4.73 19.80 1.15
C LEU A 302 4.46 19.26 2.56
N ASP A 303 5.50 18.91 3.33
CA ASP A 303 5.34 18.41 4.70
C ASP A 303 4.76 19.49 5.62
N GLU A 304 3.48 19.35 5.98
CA GLU A 304 2.74 20.35 6.78
C GLU A 304 3.23 20.47 8.23
N ARG A 305 4.27 19.74 8.64
CA ARG A 305 4.96 19.93 9.92
C ARG A 305 6.00 21.06 9.88
N VAL A 306 6.43 21.50 8.70
CA VAL A 306 7.44 22.55 8.52
C VAL A 306 6.87 23.81 7.87
N LYS A 307 7.64 24.90 7.86
CA LYS A 307 7.22 26.22 7.38
C LYS A 307 6.77 26.19 5.92
N GLU A 308 7.50 25.51 5.04
CA GLU A 308 7.17 25.38 3.62
C GLU A 308 5.83 24.70 3.41
N GLY A 309 5.59 23.58 4.10
CA GLY A 309 4.34 22.85 4.00
C GLY A 309 3.18 23.64 4.59
N ILE A 310 3.41 24.39 5.67
CA ILE A 310 2.41 25.33 6.23
C ILE A 310 2.09 26.43 5.21
N MET A 311 3.08 27.03 4.54
CA MET A 311 2.85 28.01 3.47
C MET A 311 2.01 27.40 2.34
N CYS A 312 2.37 26.20 1.87
CA CYS A 312 1.61 25.49 0.84
C CYS A 312 0.18 25.20 1.27
N LYS A 313 -0.02 24.77 2.52
CA LYS A 313 -1.35 24.52 3.10
C LYS A 313 -2.19 25.79 3.15
N THR A 314 -1.64 26.88 3.69
CA THR A 314 -2.36 28.15 3.83
C THR A 314 -2.72 28.73 2.46
N PHE A 315 -1.79 28.67 1.49
CA PHE A 315 -2.07 29.11 0.13
C PHE A 315 -3.18 28.25 -0.51
N ARG A 316 -3.06 26.92 -0.44
CA ARG A 316 -4.09 25.98 -0.93
C ARG A 316 -5.48 26.25 -0.33
N GLU A 317 -5.56 26.49 0.98
CA GLU A 317 -6.82 26.79 1.67
C GLU A 317 -7.40 28.16 1.27
N SER A 318 -6.54 29.17 1.07
CA SER A 318 -6.96 30.50 0.62
C SER A 318 -7.46 30.45 -0.83
N THR A 319 -6.67 29.89 -1.73
CA THR A 319 -6.99 29.77 -3.16
C THR A 319 -8.22 28.89 -3.38
N SER A 320 -8.41 27.80 -2.64
CA SER A 320 -9.62 26.97 -2.81
C SER A 320 -10.92 27.72 -2.47
N LYS A 321 -10.87 28.69 -1.55
CA LYS A 321 -12.02 29.53 -1.19
C LYS A 321 -12.22 30.72 -2.14
N ASN A 322 -11.15 31.19 -2.79
CA ASN A 322 -11.15 32.44 -3.56
C ASN A 322 -10.59 32.31 -4.99
N ALA A 323 -10.65 31.11 -5.58
CA ALA A 323 -9.95 30.79 -6.84
C ALA A 323 -10.28 31.72 -8.02
N LYS A 324 -11.48 32.31 -8.05
CA LYS A 324 -11.92 33.25 -9.10
C LYS A 324 -11.20 34.60 -9.06
N ASN A 325 -10.71 34.99 -7.87
CA ASN A 325 -10.05 36.27 -7.67
C ASN A 325 -8.53 36.14 -7.57
N THR A 326 -8.01 34.91 -7.54
CA THR A 326 -6.57 34.66 -7.50
C THR A 326 -5.91 35.07 -8.81
N THR A 327 -4.87 35.90 -8.72
CA THR A 327 -4.15 36.43 -9.89
C THR A 327 -2.92 35.59 -10.23
N LEU A 328 -2.37 35.75 -11.44
CA LEU A 328 -1.12 35.08 -11.80
C LEU A 328 0.07 35.63 -11.00
N GLU A 329 0.07 36.93 -10.71
CA GLU A 329 1.06 37.58 -9.87
C GLU A 329 1.05 37.03 -8.44
N GLU A 330 -0.12 36.82 -7.82
CA GLU A 330 -0.23 36.20 -6.50
C GLU A 330 0.35 34.77 -6.48
N ILE A 331 0.11 33.99 -7.53
CA ILE A 331 0.67 32.64 -7.65
C ILE A 331 2.20 32.70 -7.81
N TYR A 332 2.69 33.63 -8.62
CA TYR A 332 4.13 33.86 -8.79
C TYR A 332 4.80 34.26 -7.47
N GLU A 333 4.25 35.25 -6.77
CA GLU A 333 4.76 35.73 -5.48
C GLU A 333 4.79 34.61 -4.44
N PHE A 334 3.77 33.76 -4.41
CA PHE A 334 3.75 32.58 -3.56
C PHE A 334 4.91 31.62 -3.88
N VAL A 335 5.11 31.28 -5.16
CA VAL A 335 6.18 30.36 -5.58
C VAL A 335 7.56 30.92 -5.23
N GLU A 336 7.83 32.19 -5.55
CA GLU A 336 9.13 32.81 -5.23
C GLU A 336 9.34 32.95 -3.71
N SER A 337 8.28 33.25 -2.94
CA SER A 337 8.35 33.27 -1.48
C SER A 337 8.67 31.89 -0.91
N LEU A 338 8.09 30.83 -1.48
CA LEU A 338 8.36 29.44 -1.10
C LEU A 338 9.82 29.05 -1.42
N ILE A 339 10.33 29.45 -2.58
CA ILE A 339 11.75 29.27 -2.94
C ILE A 339 12.63 30.00 -1.94
N ALA A 340 12.38 31.27 -1.65
CA ALA A 340 13.17 32.05 -0.71
C ALA A 340 13.14 31.43 0.70
N GLN A 341 11.98 31.00 1.18
CA GLN A 341 11.83 30.29 2.46
C GLN A 341 12.73 29.04 2.50
N PHE A 342 12.66 28.21 1.45
CA PHE A 342 13.43 26.98 1.37
C PHE A 342 14.94 27.26 1.29
N THR A 343 15.38 28.13 0.38
CA THR A 343 16.81 28.34 0.06
C THR A 343 17.57 29.25 1.01
N GLN A 344 16.87 30.16 1.72
CA GLN A 344 17.52 31.17 2.54
C GLN A 344 17.27 30.96 4.02
N GLN A 345 16.06 30.52 4.39
CA GLN A 345 15.69 30.40 5.80
C GLN A 345 15.86 28.97 6.32
N SER A 346 15.20 28.00 5.69
CA SER A 346 15.19 26.62 6.20
C SER A 346 16.47 25.87 5.84
N PHE A 347 16.98 26.07 4.63
CA PHE A 347 18.22 25.47 4.15
C PHE A 347 19.09 26.57 3.53
N PRO A 348 19.84 27.36 4.32
CA PRO A 348 20.65 28.47 3.80
C PRO A 348 21.75 27.95 2.86
N ILE A 349 21.43 27.85 1.56
CA ILE A 349 22.24 27.16 0.55
C ILE A 349 23.63 27.78 0.47
N ASP A 350 23.72 29.10 0.56
CA ASP A 350 24.98 29.85 0.50
C ASP A 350 25.96 29.44 1.62
N LYS A 351 25.43 29.05 2.78
CA LYS A 351 26.25 28.55 3.91
C LYS A 351 26.57 27.07 3.75
N LEU A 352 25.59 26.27 3.31
CA LEU A 352 25.68 24.81 3.22
C LEU A 352 26.53 24.32 2.03
N PHE A 353 26.62 25.11 0.97
CA PHE A 353 27.35 24.80 -0.27
C PHE A 353 28.51 25.76 -0.52
N ASN A 354 29.14 26.27 0.54
CA ASN A 354 30.26 27.21 0.46
C ASN A 354 31.37 26.67 -0.49
N GLY A 355 31.81 27.49 -1.43
CA GLY A 355 32.83 27.14 -2.44
C GLY A 355 32.35 26.24 -3.59
N LYS A 356 31.06 25.94 -3.71
CA LYS A 356 30.47 25.21 -4.86
C LYS A 356 29.78 26.18 -5.82
N ASP A 357 29.41 25.67 -7.00
CA ASP A 357 28.58 26.39 -7.97
C ASP A 357 27.14 26.55 -7.44
N LEU A 358 26.93 27.64 -6.70
CA LEU A 358 25.64 28.00 -6.10
C LEU A 358 24.56 28.23 -7.17
N SER A 359 24.95 28.66 -8.37
CA SER A 359 24.01 28.96 -9.46
C SER A 359 23.25 27.72 -9.91
N LEU A 360 23.95 26.59 -10.02
CA LEU A 360 23.34 25.32 -10.38
C LEU A 360 22.40 24.79 -9.28
N VAL A 361 22.78 24.94 -8.01
CA VAL A 361 21.92 24.50 -6.89
C VAL A 361 20.64 25.33 -6.81
N GLN A 362 20.77 26.65 -6.94
CA GLN A 362 19.63 27.57 -6.95
C GLN A 362 18.70 27.29 -8.15
N ALA A 363 19.25 27.00 -9.33
CA ALA A 363 18.47 26.61 -10.50
C ALA A 363 17.70 25.30 -10.26
N PHE A 364 18.34 24.27 -9.69
CA PHE A 364 17.66 23.02 -9.33
C PHE A 364 16.51 23.24 -8.36
N VAL A 365 16.75 23.98 -7.28
CA VAL A 365 15.69 24.24 -6.29
C VAL A 365 14.54 25.01 -6.92
N LYS A 366 14.84 26.03 -7.74
CA LYS A 366 13.81 26.79 -8.45
C LYS A 366 12.95 25.86 -9.33
N VAL A 367 13.56 25.09 -10.22
CA VAL A 367 12.84 24.15 -11.09
C VAL A 367 11.98 23.18 -10.27
N LEU A 368 12.56 22.53 -9.26
CA LEU A 368 11.87 21.52 -8.46
C LEU A 368 10.72 22.08 -7.61
N VAL A 369 10.83 23.32 -7.09
CA VAL A 369 9.74 23.97 -6.36
C VAL A 369 8.61 24.35 -7.30
N TYR A 370 8.92 24.87 -8.49
CA TYR A 370 7.92 25.13 -9.52
C TYR A 370 7.19 23.85 -9.93
N ASP A 371 7.92 22.76 -10.16
CA ASP A 371 7.32 21.44 -10.42
C ASP A 371 6.40 21.01 -9.28
N CYS A 372 6.87 21.12 -8.04
CA CYS A 372 6.08 20.78 -6.87
C CYS A 372 4.76 21.54 -6.82
N VAL A 373 4.79 22.87 -7.02
CA VAL A 373 3.59 23.71 -6.95
C VAL A 373 2.62 23.41 -8.10
N PHE A 374 3.10 23.41 -9.35
CA PHE A 374 2.24 23.28 -10.52
C PHE A 374 1.71 21.86 -10.75
N ILE A 375 2.47 20.83 -10.35
CA ILE A 375 2.07 19.43 -10.56
C ILE A 375 1.30 18.88 -9.35
N HIS A 376 1.70 19.22 -8.11
CA HIS A 376 1.22 18.54 -6.90
C HIS A 376 0.26 19.36 -6.05
N ILE A 377 0.14 20.68 -6.27
CA ILE A 377 -0.90 21.51 -5.64
C ILE A 377 -2.01 21.78 -6.67
N PHE A 378 -2.92 20.82 -6.84
CA PHE A 378 -3.96 20.87 -7.88
C PHE A 378 -4.80 22.16 -7.89
N VAL A 379 -5.06 22.73 -6.70
CA VAL A 379 -5.79 23.99 -6.56
C VAL A 379 -5.08 25.15 -7.27
N VAL A 380 -3.75 25.16 -7.33
CA VAL A 380 -2.98 26.18 -8.06
C VAL A 380 -3.19 26.02 -9.56
N ARG A 381 -3.11 24.80 -10.09
CA ARG A 381 -3.38 24.52 -11.51
C ARG A 381 -4.79 24.95 -11.90
N ASP A 382 -5.78 24.65 -11.05
CA ASP A 382 -7.17 25.01 -11.31
C ASP A 382 -7.36 26.54 -11.24
N ALA A 383 -6.70 27.23 -10.30
CA ALA A 383 -6.70 28.70 -10.23
C ALA A 383 -6.05 29.35 -11.45
N VAL A 384 -4.91 28.83 -11.93
CA VAL A 384 -4.27 29.30 -13.18
C VAL A 384 -5.25 29.18 -14.36
N ARG A 385 -5.94 28.04 -14.48
CA ARG A 385 -6.93 27.83 -15.54
C ARG A 385 -8.08 28.85 -15.46
N ILE A 386 -8.68 28.98 -14.28
CA ILE A 386 -9.78 29.93 -14.04
C ILE A 386 -9.34 31.36 -14.35
N CYS A 387 -8.13 31.73 -13.94
CA CYS A 387 -7.56 33.05 -14.20
C CYS A 387 -7.42 33.29 -15.72
N LEU A 388 -6.83 32.35 -16.46
CA LEU A 388 -6.62 32.46 -17.90
C LEU A 388 -7.91 32.38 -18.74
N ASP A 389 -8.97 31.81 -18.21
CA ASP A 389 -10.29 31.81 -18.88
C ASP A 389 -10.97 33.19 -18.76
N SER A 390 -10.61 33.98 -17.74
CA SER A 390 -11.15 35.33 -17.52
C SER A 390 -10.48 36.41 -18.38
N ASP A 391 -11.23 37.46 -18.76
CA ASP A 391 -10.67 38.57 -19.53
C ASP A 391 -9.59 39.34 -18.77
N ARG A 392 -9.76 39.48 -17.44
CA ARG A 392 -8.77 40.09 -16.56
C ARG A 392 -7.46 39.29 -16.55
N GLY A 393 -7.52 37.97 -16.36
CA GLY A 393 -6.32 37.14 -16.33
C GLY A 393 -5.63 37.01 -17.69
N LYS A 394 -6.37 37.06 -18.81
CA LYS A 394 -5.75 37.16 -20.15
C LYS A 394 -4.97 38.45 -20.34
N GLN A 395 -5.45 39.57 -19.81
CA GLN A 395 -4.73 40.84 -19.86
C GLN A 395 -3.47 40.79 -18.97
N GLU A 396 -3.61 40.28 -17.75
CA GLU A 396 -2.50 40.07 -16.82
C GLU A 396 -1.40 39.19 -17.44
N TYR A 397 -1.76 38.03 -17.99
CA TYR A 397 -0.83 37.13 -18.69
C TYR A 397 -0.05 37.85 -19.80
N LYS A 398 -0.73 38.66 -20.63
CA LYS A 398 -0.08 39.45 -21.70
C LYS A 398 0.89 40.50 -21.16
N GLN A 399 0.63 41.05 -19.98
CA GLN A 399 1.54 42.00 -19.32
C GLN A 399 2.75 41.26 -18.75
N LEU A 400 2.53 40.20 -17.97
CA LEU A 400 3.58 39.42 -17.34
C LEU A 400 4.53 38.77 -18.36
N LYS A 401 4.01 38.30 -19.51
CA LYS A 401 4.82 37.72 -20.60
C LYS A 401 5.87 38.67 -21.18
N LYS A 402 5.70 39.99 -21.02
CA LYS A 402 6.67 41.00 -21.50
C LYS A 402 7.80 41.26 -20.50
N ILE A 403 7.65 40.82 -19.25
CA ILE A 403 8.57 41.12 -18.17
C ILE A 403 9.51 39.92 -17.98
N LYS A 404 10.82 40.12 -18.22
CA LYS A 404 11.84 39.06 -18.14
C LYS A 404 11.84 38.32 -16.79
N HIS A 405 11.53 39.01 -15.70
CA HIS A 405 11.45 38.44 -14.36
C HIS A 405 10.46 37.26 -14.27
N PHE A 406 9.35 37.32 -15.01
CA PHE A 406 8.31 36.27 -15.02
C PHE A 406 8.54 35.19 -16.09
N ALA A 407 9.63 35.25 -16.88
CA ALA A 407 9.80 34.40 -18.05
C ALA A 407 9.64 32.90 -17.73
N TYR A 408 10.33 32.40 -16.70
CA TYR A 408 10.22 31.00 -16.30
C TYR A 408 8.83 30.64 -15.74
N PHE A 409 8.22 31.53 -14.95
CA PHE A 409 6.85 31.33 -14.47
C PHE A 409 5.85 31.20 -15.61
N ILE A 410 5.96 32.04 -16.65
CA ILE A 410 5.10 31.99 -17.82
C ILE A 410 5.29 30.67 -18.60
N ILE A 411 6.53 30.17 -18.73
CA ILE A 411 6.79 28.84 -19.32
C ILE A 411 6.04 27.74 -18.54
N ARG A 412 6.06 27.81 -17.21
CA ARG A 412 5.37 26.82 -16.35
C ARG A 412 3.85 26.93 -16.43
N VAL A 413 3.31 28.15 -16.49
CA VAL A 413 1.89 28.40 -16.75
C VAL A 413 1.47 27.79 -18.09
N ASP A 414 2.20 28.09 -19.17
CA ASP A 414 1.92 27.57 -20.51
C ASP A 414 1.92 26.03 -20.54
N THR A 415 2.91 25.41 -19.90
CA THR A 415 3.04 23.94 -19.82
C THR A 415 1.89 23.30 -19.02
N SER A 416 1.51 23.92 -17.89
CA SER A 416 0.45 23.42 -17.00
C SER A 416 -0.95 23.45 -17.64
N VAL A 417 -1.17 24.35 -18.59
CA VAL A 417 -2.45 24.53 -19.30
C VAL A 417 -2.46 23.78 -20.62
N GLY A 418 -1.30 23.69 -21.29
CA GLY A 418 -1.09 23.00 -22.57
C GLY A 418 -1.08 21.47 -22.48
N SER A 419 -1.08 20.88 -21.28
CA SER A 419 -1.16 19.42 -21.07
C SER A 419 -2.54 18.80 -21.36
N LYS A 420 -3.33 19.43 -22.27
CA LYS A 420 -4.53 18.87 -22.89
C LYS A 420 -4.47 19.10 -24.40
N THR A 421 -3.81 18.18 -25.10
CA THR A 421 -4.24 17.65 -26.39
C THR A 421 -3.76 16.22 -26.50
#